data_AF-A0A6D2IID3-F1
#
_entry.id   AF-A0A6D2IID3-F1
#
_cell.length_a   1.000
_cell.length_b   1.000
_cell.length_c   1.000
_cell.angle_alpha   90.00
_cell.angle_beta   90.00
_cell.angle_gamma   90.00
#
_symmetry.space_group_name_H-M   'P 1'
#
loop_
_entity.id
_entity.type
_entity.pdbx_description
1 polymer ?
#
loop_
_entity_poly.entity_id
_entity_poly.type
_entity_poly.pdbx_seq_one_letter_code
_entity_poly.pdbx_strand_id
1 'polypeptide(L)'
;MTAYKPHGPPHSISRLYMKQARYDFSCTWDAFYTNVTASDVKQGLESLEAGGISPKFVIIDDGWQSVAMDETSVEFNADNAANFANRLTHIKENHKFQKDGKEGHRVDDPALSLGHVIKDIKSNNSLKYVYVWHAITGYWGGVKPGVSGMEHYESKVSYPVSSPGVMSNEKCGCLESITKNGLGLVNPEKVFSFYNDLHSYLASVGIDGVKVDVQNILETLGAGHGGRVKLAKKYHHALEA
;
A
#
# COMPACT_ATOMS: atom_id res chain seq x y z
N MET A 1 32.91 61.86 28.46
CA MET A 1 31.68 62.01 29.29
C MET A 1 30.62 62.53 28.35
N THR A 2 29.56 61.83 28.00
CA THR A 2 28.62 61.03 28.79
C THR A 2 28.11 59.81 28.01
N ALA A 3 27.62 58.82 28.75
CA ALA A 3 27.13 57.52 28.31
C ALA A 3 25.69 57.56 27.79
N TYR A 4 25.34 56.67 26.85
CA TYR A 4 24.04 55.99 26.87
C TYR A 4 24.00 54.71 26.01
N LYS A 5 23.72 53.58 26.67
CA LYS A 5 23.04 52.36 26.20
C LYS A 5 22.34 51.79 27.45
N PRO A 6 21.16 51.14 27.37
CA PRO A 6 21.01 49.91 26.59
C PRO A 6 19.63 49.60 25.95
N HIS A 7 19.72 48.77 24.91
CA HIS A 7 18.89 47.62 24.52
C HIS A 7 17.37 47.57 24.84
N GLY A 8 16.56 47.50 23.77
CA GLY A 8 15.30 46.76 23.73
C GLY A 8 15.43 45.55 22.77
N PRO A 9 14.89 44.36 23.11
CA PRO A 9 14.95 43.18 22.24
C PRO A 9 13.92 43.28 21.09
N PRO A 10 14.15 42.58 19.97
CA PRO A 10 13.16 42.48 18.90
C PRO A 10 11.93 41.70 19.41
N HIS A 11 10.74 42.20 19.09
CA HIS A 11 9.46 41.58 19.41
C HIS A 11 9.43 40.13 18.90
N SER A 12 9.51 39.17 19.83
CA SER A 12 9.16 37.79 19.53
C SER A 12 7.64 37.69 19.44
N ILE A 13 7.15 37.17 18.32
CA ILE A 13 5.76 36.73 18.21
C ILE A 13 5.63 35.53 19.13
N SER A 14 5.14 35.80 20.33
CA SER A 14 4.79 34.81 21.33
C SER A 14 3.65 33.94 20.81
N ARG A 15 3.86 32.62 20.94
CA ARG A 15 2.88 31.61 21.37
C ARG A 15 1.42 32.02 21.20
N LEU A 16 0.79 31.61 20.10
CA LEU A 16 -0.63 31.19 20.03
C LEU A 16 -1.00 30.94 18.56
N TYR A 17 -0.43 29.89 17.96
CA TYR A 17 -1.00 29.31 16.76
C TYR A 17 -1.00 27.79 16.90
N MET A 18 -2.22 27.25 16.91
CA MET A 18 -2.59 25.87 16.56
C MET A 18 -2.00 24.75 17.43
N LYS A 19 -2.70 24.41 18.52
CA LYS A 19 -2.93 22.99 18.83
C LYS A 19 -3.85 22.40 17.73
N GLN A 20 -3.35 22.28 16.51
CA GLN A 20 -3.84 21.25 15.61
C GLN A 20 -3.37 19.94 16.24
N ALA A 21 -4.24 18.95 16.43
CA ALA A 21 -3.79 17.63 16.83
C ALA A 21 -2.70 17.19 15.83
N ARG A 22 -1.43 17.16 16.27
CA ARG A 22 -0.33 16.59 15.49
C ARG A 22 -0.57 15.09 15.48
N TYR A 23 -1.22 14.59 14.43
CA TYR A 23 -1.18 13.18 14.14
C TYR A 23 0.17 12.93 13.48
N ASP A 24 1.19 12.70 14.32
CA ASP A 24 2.49 12.24 13.84
C ASP A 24 2.26 10.84 13.24
N PHE A 25 2.45 10.76 11.93
CA PHE A 25 2.15 9.60 11.11
C PHE A 25 3.40 9.29 10.27
N SER A 26 3.71 8.01 10.11
CA SER A 26 4.84 7.55 9.29
C SER A 26 4.36 6.67 8.14
N CYS A 27 5.06 6.70 7.02
CA CYS A 27 4.81 5.86 5.85
C CYS A 27 6.15 5.27 5.39
N THR A 28 6.19 3.98 5.11
CA THR A 28 7.45 3.28 4.79
C THR A 28 7.95 3.54 3.36
N TRP A 29 7.14 4.15 2.49
CA TRP A 29 7.44 4.29 1.06
C TRP A 29 8.74 5.04 0.79
N ASP A 30 8.89 6.29 1.25
CA ASP A 30 10.10 7.09 0.95
C ASP A 30 11.36 6.60 1.69
N ALA A 31 11.20 5.71 2.67
CA ALA A 31 12.31 5.14 3.43
C ALA A 31 12.84 3.84 2.82
N PHE A 32 11.94 2.97 2.35
CA PHE A 32 12.28 1.59 1.99
C PHE A 32 11.70 1.15 0.64
N TYR A 33 10.75 1.90 0.09
CA TYR A 33 9.90 1.49 -1.02
C TYR A 33 9.43 0.03 -0.86
N THR A 34 9.52 -0.78 -1.92
CA THR A 34 9.12 -2.20 -1.90
C THR A 34 10.06 -3.10 -1.11
N ASN A 35 11.23 -2.62 -0.68
CA ASN A 35 12.20 -3.41 0.08
C ASN A 35 11.90 -3.49 1.58
N VAL A 36 10.87 -2.78 2.06
CA VAL A 36 10.48 -2.76 3.49
C VAL A 36 10.35 -4.18 4.08
N THR A 37 10.90 -4.36 5.28
CA THR A 37 10.74 -5.56 6.11
C THR A 37 10.10 -5.24 7.46
N ALA A 38 9.61 -6.26 8.18
CA ALA A 38 9.13 -6.09 9.56
C ALA A 38 10.18 -5.47 10.49
N SER A 39 11.47 -5.83 10.30
CA SER A 39 12.59 -5.28 11.07
C SER A 39 12.81 -3.79 10.78
N ASP A 40 12.72 -3.38 9.51
CA ASP A 40 12.88 -1.98 9.11
C ASP A 40 11.80 -1.09 9.73
N VAL A 41 10.55 -1.57 9.75
CA VAL A 41 9.43 -0.85 10.40
C VAL A 41 9.71 -0.66 11.88
N LYS A 42 10.15 -1.72 12.58
CA LYS A 42 10.48 -1.66 14.00
C LYS A 42 11.61 -0.68 14.29
N GLN A 43 12.74 -0.80 13.58
CA GLN A 43 13.89 0.08 13.74
C GLN A 43 13.57 1.53 13.38
N GLY A 44 12.75 1.75 12.36
CA GLY A 44 12.28 3.08 11.97
C GLY A 44 11.45 3.75 13.06
N LEU A 45 10.53 3.01 13.69
CA LEU A 45 9.75 3.52 14.82
C LEU A 45 10.63 3.82 16.04
N GLU A 46 11.54 2.90 16.39
CA GLU A 46 12.49 3.09 17.49
C GLU A 46 13.40 4.32 17.27
N SER A 47 13.85 4.53 16.03
CA SER A 47 14.67 5.68 15.64
C SER A 47 13.90 7.00 15.76
N LEU A 48 12.63 7.02 15.33
CA LEU A 48 11.76 8.19 15.52
C LEU A 48 11.57 8.50 17.00
N GLU A 49 11.30 7.48 17.82
CA GLU A 49 11.11 7.65 19.27
C GLU A 49 12.39 8.18 19.94
N ALA A 50 13.56 7.66 19.56
CA ALA A 50 14.85 8.18 20.01
C ALA A 50 15.09 9.64 19.58
N GLY A 51 14.56 10.03 18.42
CA GLY A 51 14.54 11.41 17.92
C GLY A 51 13.50 12.33 18.58
N GLY A 52 12.72 11.82 19.54
CA GLY A 52 11.69 12.58 20.25
C GLY A 52 10.34 12.67 19.52
N ILE A 53 10.13 11.87 18.48
CA ILE A 53 8.87 11.77 17.75
C ILE A 53 8.28 10.37 17.99
N SER A 54 7.05 10.29 18.50
CA SER A 54 6.41 9.00 18.74
C SER A 54 5.12 8.88 17.91
N PRO A 55 5.21 8.37 16.66
CA PRO A 55 4.07 8.28 15.77
C PRO A 55 2.94 7.48 16.39
N LYS A 56 1.70 7.95 16.20
CA LYS A 56 0.50 7.21 16.61
C LYS A 56 -0.05 6.35 15.49
N PHE A 57 0.47 6.54 14.29
CA PHE A 57 -0.02 5.92 13.07
C PHE A 57 1.16 5.57 12.17
N VAL A 58 1.12 4.37 11.57
CA VAL A 58 2.06 3.96 10.53
C VAL A 58 1.31 3.32 9.38
N ILE A 59 1.74 3.63 8.15
CA ILE A 59 1.37 2.88 6.95
C ILE A 59 2.56 2.03 6.55
N ILE A 60 2.36 0.70 6.56
CA ILE A 60 3.24 -0.22 5.85
C ILE A 60 2.83 -0.14 4.39
N ASP A 61 3.57 0.66 3.63
CA ASP A 61 3.35 0.84 2.20
C ASP A 61 3.74 -0.41 1.40
N ASP A 62 3.70 -0.33 0.08
CA ASP A 62 4.01 -1.45 -0.81
C ASP A 62 5.33 -2.19 -0.43
N GLY A 63 5.32 -3.51 -0.63
CA GLY A 63 6.42 -4.41 -0.32
C GLY A 63 6.02 -5.55 0.63
N TRP A 64 4.85 -5.50 1.26
CA TRP A 64 4.41 -6.52 2.23
C TRP A 64 3.59 -7.68 1.61
N GLN A 65 2.98 -7.45 0.44
CA GLN A 65 2.09 -8.43 -0.21
C GLN A 65 2.86 -9.58 -0.87
N SER A 66 2.23 -10.77 -0.96
CA SER A 66 2.74 -11.90 -1.74
C SER A 66 2.48 -11.69 -3.21
N VAL A 67 3.55 -11.50 -3.99
CA VAL A 67 3.44 -11.14 -5.41
C VAL A 67 4.44 -11.92 -6.25
N ALA A 68 4.11 -12.10 -7.53
CA ALA A 68 5.01 -12.69 -8.51
C ALA A 68 4.70 -12.16 -9.91
N MET A 69 5.70 -12.17 -10.77
CA MET A 69 5.56 -11.92 -12.18
C MET A 69 5.07 -13.19 -12.90
N ASP A 70 4.37 -13.05 -14.02
CA ASP A 70 4.10 -14.19 -14.90
C ASP A 70 5.30 -14.46 -15.80
N GLU A 71 5.50 -15.73 -16.19
CA GLU A 71 6.63 -16.15 -17.03
C GLU A 71 6.71 -15.39 -18.36
N THR A 72 5.57 -14.94 -18.87
CA THR A 72 5.46 -14.20 -20.13
C THR A 72 5.53 -12.68 -19.96
N SER A 73 5.58 -12.17 -18.73
CA SER A 73 5.62 -10.74 -18.46
C SER A 73 7.03 -10.18 -18.63
N VAL A 74 7.10 -8.89 -18.96
CA VAL A 74 8.35 -8.14 -19.03
C VAL A 74 8.46 -7.25 -17.80
N GLU A 75 9.55 -7.43 -17.06
CA GLU A 75 9.87 -6.65 -15.88
C GLU A 75 9.97 -5.15 -16.19
N PHE A 76 9.48 -4.33 -15.26
CA PHE A 76 9.73 -2.90 -15.23
C PHE A 76 10.23 -2.53 -13.84
N ASN A 77 11.54 -2.42 -13.67
CA ASN A 77 12.11 -1.98 -12.40
C ASN A 77 12.15 -0.47 -12.36
N ALA A 78 11.21 0.13 -11.64
CA ALA A 78 11.24 1.55 -11.36
C ALA A 78 12.35 1.91 -10.35
N ASP A 79 12.72 3.18 -10.28
CA ASP A 79 13.75 3.69 -9.34
C ASP A 79 13.38 3.45 -7.87
N ASN A 80 12.09 3.25 -7.57
CA ASN A 80 11.54 2.90 -6.26
C ASN A 80 11.46 1.38 -6.04
N ALA A 81 12.18 0.56 -6.81
CA ALA A 81 12.17 -0.90 -6.76
C ALA A 81 10.78 -1.56 -6.97
N ALA A 82 9.75 -0.80 -7.38
CA ALA A 82 8.47 -1.38 -7.75
C ALA A 82 8.59 -2.04 -9.12
N ASN A 83 8.10 -3.28 -9.21
CA ASN A 83 7.89 -3.95 -10.48
C ASN A 83 6.40 -4.00 -10.80
N PHE A 84 5.96 -3.12 -11.72
CA PHE A 84 4.55 -2.99 -12.09
C PHE A 84 3.98 -4.20 -12.85
N ALA A 85 4.82 -5.15 -13.25
CA ALA A 85 4.40 -6.41 -13.85
C ALA A 85 3.96 -7.47 -12.83
N ASN A 86 4.28 -7.27 -11.54
CA ASN A 86 3.92 -8.20 -10.48
C ASN A 86 2.42 -8.24 -10.24
N ARG A 87 1.90 -9.44 -9.95
CA ARG A 87 0.50 -9.69 -9.60
C ARG A 87 0.41 -10.28 -8.20
N LEU A 88 -0.69 -10.00 -7.51
CA LEU A 88 -1.01 -10.60 -6.22
C LEU A 88 -1.18 -12.12 -6.39
N THR A 89 -0.45 -12.90 -5.60
CA THR A 89 -0.53 -14.36 -5.59
C THR A 89 -1.15 -14.93 -4.33
N HIS A 90 -1.30 -14.11 -3.29
CA HIS A 90 -2.00 -14.49 -2.07
C HIS A 90 -2.52 -13.24 -1.36
N ILE A 91 -3.68 -13.31 -0.71
CA ILE A 91 -4.24 -12.21 0.11
C ILE A 91 -3.49 -11.98 1.44
N LYS A 92 -2.50 -12.82 1.74
CA LYS A 92 -1.73 -12.77 2.98
C LYS A 92 -0.32 -12.28 2.67
N GLU A 93 0.36 -11.82 3.70
CA GLU A 93 1.70 -11.26 3.64
C GLU A 93 2.73 -12.21 3.01
N ASN A 94 3.79 -11.61 2.48
CA ASN A 94 4.97 -12.34 2.05
C ASN A 94 5.90 -12.65 3.23
N HIS A 95 6.97 -13.38 2.90
CA HIS A 95 7.97 -13.83 3.86
C HIS A 95 8.63 -12.72 4.70
N LYS A 96 8.72 -11.47 4.21
CA LYS A 96 9.35 -10.35 4.94
C LYS A 96 8.54 -9.89 6.16
N PHE A 97 7.27 -10.29 6.22
CA PHE A 97 6.34 -9.98 7.30
C PHE A 97 5.83 -11.25 8.01
N GLN A 98 6.46 -12.40 7.74
CA GLN A 98 6.32 -13.58 8.58
C GLN A 98 7.46 -13.65 9.59
N LYS A 99 7.16 -14.08 10.82
CA LYS A 99 8.20 -14.38 11.80
C LYS A 99 9.07 -15.51 11.25
N ASP A 100 10.39 -15.28 11.19
CA ASP A 100 11.38 -16.20 10.63
C ASP A 100 11.09 -16.60 9.16
N GLY A 101 10.42 -15.73 8.40
CA GLY A 101 10.02 -15.98 7.03
C GLY A 101 11.22 -16.15 6.08
N LYS A 102 11.03 -16.98 5.05
CA LYS A 102 12.05 -17.29 4.03
C LYS A 102 11.51 -17.03 2.64
N GLU A 103 12.31 -16.41 1.79
CA GLU A 103 11.93 -16.16 0.42
C GLU A 103 11.52 -17.46 -0.31
N GLY A 104 10.46 -17.38 -1.12
CA GLY A 104 9.87 -18.54 -1.80
C GLY A 104 9.07 -19.49 -0.90
N HIS A 105 9.01 -19.27 0.41
CA HIS A 105 8.31 -20.14 1.35
C HIS A 105 7.35 -19.36 2.24
N ARG A 106 6.07 -19.76 2.21
CA ARG A 106 5.03 -19.21 3.07
C ARG A 106 4.56 -20.27 4.05
N VAL A 107 4.43 -19.89 5.33
CA VAL A 107 3.90 -20.77 6.38
C VAL A 107 2.49 -20.34 6.76
N ASP A 108 1.54 -21.27 6.76
CA ASP A 108 0.17 -21.04 7.24
C ASP A 108 0.05 -21.28 8.75
N ASP A 109 0.76 -20.47 9.54
CA ASP A 109 0.66 -20.44 11.00
C ASP A 109 0.30 -19.03 11.47
N PRO A 110 -0.88 -18.82 12.08
CA PRO A 110 -1.26 -17.53 12.65
C PRO A 110 -0.22 -16.95 13.63
N ALA A 111 0.52 -17.79 14.36
CA ALA A 111 1.56 -17.36 15.31
C ALA A 111 2.80 -16.76 14.62
N LEU A 112 3.00 -17.06 13.33
CA LEU A 112 4.10 -16.54 12.51
C LEU A 112 3.63 -15.49 11.49
N SER A 113 2.32 -15.19 11.44
CA SER A 113 1.72 -14.27 10.47
C SER A 113 2.11 -12.80 10.68
N LEU A 114 1.64 -11.95 9.77
CA LEU A 114 1.66 -10.49 9.92
C LEU A 114 1.19 -10.04 11.32
N GLY A 115 0.23 -10.74 11.93
CA GLY A 115 -0.28 -10.41 13.26
C GLY A 115 0.77 -10.45 14.36
N HIS A 116 1.81 -11.29 14.23
CA HIS A 116 2.96 -11.28 15.14
C HIS A 116 3.71 -9.94 15.05
N VAL A 117 3.99 -9.47 13.83
CA VAL A 117 4.67 -8.21 13.58
C VAL A 117 3.85 -7.04 14.12
N ILE A 118 2.55 -7.00 13.84
CA ILE A 118 1.64 -5.96 14.33
C ILE A 118 1.61 -5.90 15.85
N LYS A 119 1.54 -7.08 16.50
CA LYS A 119 1.58 -7.16 17.96
C LYS A 119 2.92 -6.65 18.52
N ASP A 120 4.04 -6.99 17.90
CA ASP A 120 5.37 -6.55 18.36
C ASP A 120 5.52 -5.02 18.25
N ILE A 121 5.20 -4.42 17.10
CA ILE A 121 5.35 -2.97 16.91
C ILE A 121 4.38 -2.16 17.77
N LYS A 122 3.16 -2.64 18.01
CA LYS A 122 2.18 -1.99 18.92
C LYS A 122 2.56 -2.12 20.39
N SER A 123 3.25 -3.19 20.80
CA SER A 123 3.62 -3.40 22.21
C SER A 123 4.84 -2.57 22.64
N ASN A 124 5.75 -2.28 21.71
CA ASN A 124 7.02 -1.60 22.01
C ASN A 124 7.00 -0.10 21.73
N ASN A 125 5.94 0.42 21.11
CA ASN A 125 5.84 1.81 20.72
C ASN A 125 4.50 2.40 21.17
N SER A 126 4.40 3.71 21.12
CA SER A 126 3.16 4.40 21.47
C SER A 126 2.10 4.42 20.33
N LEU A 127 2.25 3.49 19.38
CA LEU A 127 1.51 3.34 18.14
C LEU A 127 0.07 2.90 18.41
N LYS A 128 -0.90 3.57 17.77
CA LYS A 128 -2.34 3.26 17.91
C LYS A 128 -2.88 2.56 16.69
N TYR A 129 -2.43 2.96 15.51
CA TYR A 129 -2.98 2.51 14.23
C TYR A 129 -1.88 2.01 13.31
N VAL A 130 -2.09 0.84 12.72
CA VAL A 130 -1.25 0.28 11.66
C VAL A 130 -2.11 0.05 10.44
N TYR A 131 -1.78 0.74 9.36
CA TYR A 131 -2.44 0.60 8.07
C TYR A 131 -1.51 -0.13 7.11
N VAL A 132 -2.08 -0.77 6.09
CA VAL A 132 -1.31 -1.36 4.99
C VAL A 132 -1.76 -0.80 3.66
N TRP A 133 -0.86 -0.81 2.68
CA TRP A 133 -1.16 -0.41 1.32
C TRP A 133 -1.67 -1.59 0.46
N HIS A 134 -2.58 -1.32 -0.47
CA HIS A 134 -2.78 -2.17 -1.64
C HIS A 134 -3.30 -1.34 -2.83
N ALA A 135 -3.15 -1.84 -4.05
CA ALA A 135 -3.82 -1.25 -5.21
C ALA A 135 -5.31 -1.60 -5.23
N ILE A 136 -6.16 -0.80 -5.89
CA ILE A 136 -7.60 -1.10 -6.03
C ILE A 136 -7.84 -2.44 -6.74
N THR A 137 -6.91 -2.91 -7.58
CA THR A 137 -7.00 -4.20 -8.27
C THR A 137 -6.23 -5.32 -7.56
N GLY A 138 -5.87 -5.14 -6.29
CA GLY A 138 -5.14 -6.12 -5.46
C GLY A 138 -3.65 -5.83 -5.37
N TYR A 139 -2.96 -5.71 -6.50
CA TYR A 139 -1.57 -5.23 -6.62
C TYR A 139 -1.40 -4.45 -7.93
N TRP A 140 -0.20 -3.93 -8.22
CA TRP A 140 0.07 -3.12 -9.43
C TRP A 140 -0.42 -3.77 -10.72
N GLY A 141 -0.05 -5.03 -10.97
CA GLY A 141 -0.49 -5.82 -12.12
C GLY A 141 -1.81 -6.57 -11.90
N GLY A 142 -2.52 -6.31 -10.80
CA GLY A 142 -3.77 -6.98 -10.45
C GLY A 142 -3.59 -8.30 -9.68
N VAL A 143 -4.61 -9.15 -9.71
CA VAL A 143 -4.62 -10.50 -9.09
C VAL A 143 -4.23 -11.55 -10.13
N LYS A 144 -3.27 -12.42 -9.81
CA LYS A 144 -2.77 -13.44 -10.73
C LYS A 144 -3.87 -14.48 -11.05
N PRO A 145 -4.24 -14.69 -12.32
CA PRO A 145 -5.21 -15.72 -12.70
C PRO A 145 -4.70 -17.15 -12.40
N GLY A 146 -5.60 -18.03 -11.97
CA GLY A 146 -5.33 -19.47 -11.85
C GLY A 146 -4.40 -19.87 -10.70
N VAL A 147 -4.12 -18.97 -9.76
CA VAL A 147 -3.33 -19.31 -8.56
C VAL A 147 -4.21 -20.02 -7.53
N SER A 148 -3.66 -21.08 -6.95
CA SER A 148 -4.28 -21.87 -5.88
C SER A 148 -4.73 -21.00 -4.70
N GLY A 149 -5.98 -21.16 -4.28
CA GLY A 149 -6.61 -20.42 -3.19
C GLY A 149 -7.17 -19.05 -3.60
N MET A 150 -7.07 -18.67 -4.87
CA MET A 150 -7.59 -17.40 -5.41
C MET A 150 -8.46 -17.60 -6.65
N GLU A 151 -8.71 -18.84 -7.08
CA GLU A 151 -9.46 -19.16 -8.31
C GLU A 151 -10.92 -18.70 -8.24
N HIS A 152 -11.51 -18.69 -7.05
CA HIS A 152 -12.90 -18.28 -6.83
C HIS A 152 -13.16 -16.79 -7.09
N TYR A 153 -12.11 -15.97 -7.17
CA TYR A 153 -12.21 -14.57 -7.61
C TYR A 153 -12.31 -14.42 -9.14
N GLU A 154 -12.05 -15.50 -9.88
CA GLU A 154 -12.16 -15.55 -11.35
C GLU A 154 -11.41 -14.41 -12.05
N SER A 155 -10.21 -14.07 -11.56
CA SER A 155 -9.38 -13.01 -12.17
C SER A 155 -9.02 -13.35 -13.61
N LYS A 156 -9.08 -12.34 -14.50
CA LYS A 156 -8.74 -12.46 -15.92
C LYS A 156 -7.82 -11.34 -16.36
N VAL A 157 -6.86 -11.67 -17.22
CA VAL A 157 -6.00 -10.67 -17.85
C VAL A 157 -6.84 -9.77 -18.74
N SER A 158 -6.81 -8.48 -18.45
CA SER A 158 -7.45 -7.40 -19.20
C SER A 158 -6.39 -6.36 -19.55
N TYR A 159 -6.50 -5.73 -20.71
CA TYR A 159 -5.49 -4.78 -21.18
C TYR A 159 -6.01 -3.36 -21.04
N PRO A 160 -5.44 -2.53 -20.14
CA PRO A 160 -5.75 -1.11 -20.02
C PRO A 160 -5.72 -0.39 -21.36
N VAL A 161 -6.75 0.42 -21.64
CA VAL A 161 -6.78 1.33 -22.79
C VAL A 161 -6.90 2.77 -22.30
N SER A 162 -5.86 3.56 -22.53
CA SER A 162 -5.86 4.99 -22.20
C SER A 162 -6.65 5.81 -23.22
N SER A 163 -7.30 6.88 -22.75
CA SER A 163 -7.96 7.82 -23.66
C SER A 163 -6.93 8.64 -24.46
N PRO A 164 -7.27 9.13 -25.67
CA PRO A 164 -6.39 10.00 -26.44
C PRO A 164 -5.93 11.24 -25.66
N GLY A 165 -6.81 11.80 -24.81
CA GLY A 165 -6.47 12.95 -23.96
C GLY A 165 -5.39 12.63 -22.94
N VAL A 166 -5.50 11.50 -22.23
CA VAL A 166 -4.48 11.05 -21.27
C VAL A 166 -3.14 10.80 -21.97
N MET A 167 -3.15 10.13 -23.12
CA MET A 167 -1.94 9.86 -23.90
C MET A 167 -1.25 11.14 -24.40
N SER A 168 -1.99 12.23 -24.58
CA SER A 168 -1.44 13.50 -25.06
C SER A 168 -0.77 14.36 -23.98
N ASN A 169 -0.98 14.04 -22.69
CA ASN A 169 -0.47 14.86 -21.58
C ASN A 169 0.94 14.43 -21.14
N GLU A 170 1.09 13.20 -20.66
CA GLU A 170 2.36 12.68 -20.17
C GLU A 170 2.42 11.17 -20.32
N LYS A 171 3.58 10.66 -20.73
CA LYS A 171 3.83 9.22 -20.77
C LYS A 171 4.17 8.73 -19.37
N CYS A 172 3.34 7.82 -18.85
CA CYS A 172 3.61 7.14 -17.59
C CYS A 172 4.19 5.75 -17.86
N GLY A 173 5.48 5.55 -17.55
CA GLY A 173 6.14 4.25 -17.73
C GLY A 173 5.46 3.12 -16.93
N CYS A 174 4.87 3.44 -15.78
CA CYS A 174 4.11 2.49 -14.98
C CYS A 174 2.87 1.97 -15.74
N LEU A 175 2.08 2.88 -16.32
CA LEU A 175 0.91 2.53 -17.11
C LEU A 175 1.28 1.80 -18.41
N GLU A 176 2.38 2.17 -19.05
CA GLU A 176 2.91 1.45 -20.22
C GLU A 176 3.28 0.00 -19.85
N SER A 177 3.94 -0.22 -18.71
CA SER A 177 4.26 -1.56 -18.20
C SER A 177 3.01 -2.39 -17.93
N ILE A 178 2.03 -1.84 -17.21
CA ILE A 178 0.76 -2.54 -16.92
C ILE A 178 0.00 -2.82 -18.23
N THR A 179 -0.02 -1.88 -19.17
CA THR A 179 -0.68 -2.06 -20.47
C THR A 179 -0.01 -3.16 -21.29
N LYS A 180 1.33 -3.22 -21.29
CA LYS A 180 2.10 -4.24 -22.01
C LYS A 180 1.89 -5.63 -21.43
N ASN A 181 1.94 -5.75 -20.10
CA ASN A 181 1.81 -7.03 -19.41
C ASN A 181 0.36 -7.49 -19.22
N GLY A 182 -0.59 -6.57 -19.32
CA GLY A 182 -1.99 -6.77 -18.92
C GLY A 182 -2.17 -6.71 -17.41
N LEU A 183 -3.40 -6.46 -16.98
CA LEU A 183 -3.80 -6.40 -15.58
C LEU A 183 -4.72 -7.58 -15.24
N GLY A 184 -4.43 -8.30 -14.16
CA GLY A 184 -5.29 -9.35 -13.62
C GLY A 184 -6.50 -8.74 -12.92
N LEU A 185 -7.59 -8.55 -13.66
CA LEU A 185 -8.81 -7.95 -13.15
C LEU A 185 -9.68 -9.04 -12.51
N VAL A 186 -9.87 -8.96 -11.19
CA VAL A 186 -10.87 -9.77 -10.47
C VAL A 186 -12.23 -9.64 -11.16
N ASN A 187 -12.99 -10.73 -11.27
CA ASN A 187 -14.32 -10.65 -11.87
C ASN A 187 -15.16 -9.59 -11.12
N PRO A 188 -15.71 -8.56 -11.79
CA PRO A 188 -16.48 -7.51 -11.12
C PRO A 188 -17.74 -7.99 -10.39
N GLU A 189 -18.22 -9.21 -10.64
CA GLU A 189 -19.31 -9.84 -9.85
C GLU A 189 -18.80 -10.57 -8.60
N LYS A 190 -17.49 -10.81 -8.49
CA LYS A 190 -16.82 -11.50 -7.37
C LYS A 190 -15.94 -10.57 -6.53
N VAL A 191 -15.76 -9.32 -6.95
CA VAL A 191 -14.87 -8.34 -6.29
C VAL A 191 -15.24 -8.08 -4.82
N PHE A 192 -16.53 -8.16 -4.46
CA PHE A 192 -16.95 -8.12 -3.06
C PHE A 192 -16.35 -9.28 -2.25
N SER A 193 -16.34 -10.51 -2.79
CA SER A 193 -15.75 -11.65 -2.08
C SER A 193 -14.24 -11.45 -1.90
N PHE A 194 -13.56 -10.91 -2.92
CA PHE A 194 -12.14 -10.57 -2.84
C PHE A 194 -11.83 -9.58 -1.72
N TYR A 195 -12.54 -8.46 -1.65
CA TYR A 195 -12.31 -7.49 -0.59
C TYR A 195 -12.75 -8.00 0.77
N ASN A 196 -13.87 -8.71 0.86
CA ASN A 196 -14.32 -9.31 2.10
C ASN A 196 -13.26 -10.27 2.66
N ASP A 197 -12.70 -11.15 1.83
CA ASP A 197 -11.67 -12.11 2.26
C ASP A 197 -10.36 -11.40 2.65
N LEU A 198 -9.91 -10.42 1.83
CA LEU A 198 -8.70 -9.63 2.11
C LEU A 198 -8.86 -8.80 3.40
N HIS A 199 -9.91 -8.01 3.53
CA HIS A 199 -10.12 -7.12 4.67
C HIS A 199 -10.45 -7.91 5.95
N SER A 200 -11.18 -9.03 5.85
CA SER A 200 -11.39 -9.92 7.00
C SER A 200 -10.07 -10.49 7.50
N TYR A 201 -9.17 -10.89 6.60
CA TYR A 201 -7.84 -11.32 6.97
C TYR A 201 -7.05 -10.20 7.66
N LEU A 202 -6.97 -9.02 7.04
CA LEU A 202 -6.24 -7.87 7.59
C LEU A 202 -6.75 -7.48 8.98
N ALA A 203 -8.07 -7.41 9.17
CA ALA A 203 -8.67 -7.16 10.46
C ALA A 203 -8.32 -8.25 11.49
N SER A 204 -8.32 -9.52 11.09
CA SER A 204 -7.98 -10.64 11.97
C SER A 204 -6.54 -10.61 12.49
N VAL A 205 -5.62 -9.98 11.75
CA VAL A 205 -4.21 -9.81 12.15
C VAL A 205 -3.91 -8.44 12.76
N GLY A 206 -4.95 -7.64 13.05
CA GLY A 206 -4.83 -6.40 13.80
C GLY A 206 -4.46 -5.15 13.00
N ILE A 207 -4.63 -5.19 11.68
CA ILE A 207 -4.57 -4.00 10.81
C ILE A 207 -5.81 -3.15 11.04
N ASP A 208 -5.61 -1.84 11.18
CA ASP A 208 -6.66 -0.88 11.54
C ASP A 208 -7.24 -0.12 10.33
N GLY A 209 -6.64 -0.28 9.15
CA GLY A 209 -7.12 0.35 7.93
C GLY A 209 -6.20 0.12 6.73
N VAL A 210 -6.58 0.68 5.59
CA VAL A 210 -5.86 0.50 4.32
C VAL A 210 -5.63 1.83 3.61
N LYS A 211 -4.50 1.94 2.91
CA LYS A 211 -4.24 2.94 1.87
C LYS A 211 -4.47 2.28 0.51
N VAL A 212 -5.42 2.80 -0.28
CA VAL A 212 -5.79 2.22 -1.57
C VAL A 212 -5.33 3.10 -2.72
N ASP A 213 -4.33 2.64 -3.48
CA ASP A 213 -3.79 3.36 -4.63
C ASP A 213 -4.33 2.84 -5.96
N VAL A 214 -3.90 3.48 -7.04
CA VAL A 214 -4.13 3.05 -8.43
C VAL A 214 -5.62 3.04 -8.80
N GLN A 215 -6.44 3.80 -8.08
CA GLN A 215 -7.89 3.80 -8.26
C GLN A 215 -8.31 4.21 -9.70
N ASN A 216 -7.55 5.12 -10.30
CA ASN A 216 -7.77 5.61 -11.66
C ASN A 216 -7.62 4.53 -12.75
N ILE A 217 -6.95 3.40 -12.49
CA ILE A 217 -6.78 2.34 -13.51
C ILE A 217 -8.11 1.79 -14.01
N LEU A 218 -9.15 1.80 -13.16
CA LEU A 218 -10.49 1.32 -13.52
C LEU A 218 -11.10 2.12 -14.69
N GLU A 219 -10.64 3.36 -14.92
CA GLU A 219 -11.04 4.13 -16.10
C GLU A 219 -10.67 3.40 -17.40
N THR A 220 -9.50 2.79 -17.43
CA THR A 220 -8.91 2.17 -18.62
C THR A 220 -9.43 0.76 -18.91
N LEU A 221 -10.23 0.21 -18.00
CA LEU A 221 -10.68 -1.18 -18.00
C LEU A 221 -12.19 -1.33 -18.20
N GLY A 222 -12.90 -0.24 -18.51
CA GLY A 222 -14.38 -0.25 -18.58
C GLY A 222 -14.99 -1.06 -19.73
N ALA A 223 -14.22 -1.43 -20.75
CA ALA A 223 -14.68 -2.22 -21.89
C ALA A 223 -15.15 -3.60 -21.43
N GLY A 224 -16.33 -4.06 -21.90
CA GLY A 224 -16.92 -5.33 -21.46
C GLY A 224 -17.57 -5.31 -20.08
N HIS A 225 -17.44 -4.23 -19.30
CA HIS A 225 -17.97 -4.11 -17.93
C HIS A 225 -19.03 -3.02 -17.75
N GLY A 226 -19.64 -2.57 -18.86
CA GLY A 226 -20.64 -1.51 -18.88
C GLY A 226 -20.06 -0.10 -18.72
N GLY A 227 -18.77 0.08 -19.00
CA GLY A 227 -18.07 1.35 -19.00
C GLY A 227 -17.41 1.69 -17.66
N ARG A 228 -16.46 2.63 -17.71
CA ARG A 228 -15.63 3.07 -16.57
C ARG A 228 -16.41 3.40 -15.30
N VAL A 229 -17.55 4.10 -15.44
CA VAL A 229 -18.37 4.53 -14.30
C VAL A 229 -18.98 3.33 -13.58
N LYS A 230 -19.49 2.35 -14.32
CA LYS A 230 -20.12 1.16 -13.73
C LYS A 230 -19.07 0.28 -13.05
N LEU A 231 -17.91 0.10 -13.69
CA LEU A 231 -16.80 -0.67 -13.12
C LEU A 231 -16.26 -0.03 -11.83
N ALA A 232 -15.97 1.29 -11.88
CA ALA A 232 -15.50 2.03 -10.71
C ALA A 232 -16.49 1.94 -9.54
N LYS A 233 -17.80 2.16 -9.80
CA LYS A 233 -18.83 2.01 -8.75
C LYS A 233 -18.82 0.62 -8.10
N LYS A 234 -18.68 -0.44 -8.89
CA LYS A 234 -18.65 -1.81 -8.36
C LYS A 234 -17.45 -2.04 -7.44
N TYR A 235 -16.26 -1.62 -7.86
CA TYR A 235 -15.05 -1.76 -7.05
C TYR A 235 -15.12 -0.93 -5.77
N HIS A 236 -15.53 0.34 -5.84
CA HIS A 236 -15.64 1.19 -4.65
C HIS A 236 -16.71 0.68 -3.67
N HIS A 237 -17.88 0.28 -4.16
CA HIS A 237 -18.91 -0.30 -3.29
C HIS A 237 -18.42 -1.59 -2.62
N ALA A 238 -17.65 -2.41 -3.32
CA ALA A 238 -17.10 -3.65 -2.75
C ALA A 238 -15.96 -3.39 -1.76
N LEU A 239 -15.15 -2.36 -1.99
CA LEU A 239 -14.06 -1.93 -1.11
C LEU A 239 -14.58 -1.39 0.23
N GLU A 240 -15.70 -0.66 0.20
CA GLU A 240 -16.28 0.06 1.34
C GLU A 240 -17.36 -0.71 2.11
N ALA A 241 -17.67 -1.94 1.69
CA ALA A 241 -18.73 -2.77 2.29
C ALA A 241 -18.27 -3.51 3.56
#